data_AF-A0A1V3TVC5-F1
#
_entry.id   AF-A0A1V3TVC5-F1
#
_cell.length_a   1.000
_cell.length_b   1.000
_cell.length_c   1.000
_cell.angle_alpha   90.00
_cell.angle_beta   90.00
_cell.angle_gamma   90.00
#
_symmetry.space_group_name_H-M   'P 1'
#
loop_
_entity.id
_entity.type
_entity.pdbx_description
1 polymer ?
#
loop_
_entity_poly.entity_id
_entity_poly.type
_entity_poly.pdbx_seq_one_letter_code
_entity_poly.pdbx_strand_id
1 'polypeptide(L)'
;MAKPQNKLKYVKFTVEDIKSVEKNSFFNIVEPMWGTISIYDGYEKYLQSAQTFTLEQRYLFAITWYFAEVSNGGHHQFFYNSTGVVWEDTLNGFKYFGMNEYADNFQKVVDYCGGTISFDREERYRMLEILGENEEEFYKFLDEADNFVFKYEGEESEITYIKNHPEKFVFEGEYLAY
;
A
#
# COMPACT_ATOMS: atom_id res chain seq x y z
N MET A 1 6.94 27.65 7.38
CA MET A 1 5.87 26.94 6.64
C MET A 1 4.79 26.59 7.65
N ALA A 2 3.53 26.99 7.43
CA ALA A 2 2.45 26.59 8.33
C ALA A 2 2.31 25.06 8.26
N LYS A 3 2.26 24.37 9.40
CA LYS A 3 1.90 22.96 9.42
C LYS A 3 0.50 22.85 8.78
N PRO A 4 0.27 21.95 7.82
CA PRO A 4 -1.08 21.69 7.33
C PRO A 4 -1.96 21.42 8.54
N GLN A 5 -3.04 22.17 8.65
CA GLN A 5 -3.95 22.07 9.78
C GLN A 5 -4.91 20.95 9.45
N ASN A 6 -4.57 19.72 9.88
CA ASN A 6 -5.40 18.54 9.67
C ASN A 6 -6.83 18.86 10.09
N LYS A 7 -7.78 18.76 9.16
CA LYS A 7 -9.19 19.01 9.43
C LYS A 7 -9.88 17.67 9.64
N LEU A 8 -10.67 17.59 10.70
CA LEU A 8 -11.57 16.47 10.90
C LEU A 8 -12.61 16.49 9.77
N LYS A 9 -12.74 15.38 9.04
CA LYS A 9 -13.69 15.21 7.94
C LYS A 9 -14.56 14.00 8.23
N TYR A 10 -15.88 14.18 8.16
CA TYR A 10 -16.85 13.10 8.22
C TYR A 10 -17.21 12.65 6.81
N VAL A 11 -17.30 11.35 6.58
CA VAL A 11 -17.81 10.76 5.34
C VAL A 11 -18.72 9.58 5.65
N LYS A 12 -19.59 9.29 4.68
CA LYS A 12 -20.41 8.09 4.64
C LYS A 12 -20.42 7.56 3.20
N PHE A 13 -19.88 6.36 3.00
CA PHE A 13 -19.93 5.63 1.74
C PHE A 13 -20.96 4.52 1.84
N THR A 14 -22.00 4.62 1.03
CA THR A 14 -23.00 3.58 0.81
C THR A 14 -22.55 2.63 -0.30
N VAL A 15 -23.26 1.51 -0.47
CA VAL A 15 -23.01 0.58 -1.58
C VAL A 15 -23.16 1.26 -2.93
N GLU A 16 -24.14 2.16 -3.06
CA GLU A 16 -24.40 2.96 -4.26
C GLU A 16 -23.24 3.92 -4.56
N ASP A 17 -22.69 4.57 -3.54
CA ASP A 17 -21.50 5.45 -3.69
C ASP A 17 -20.30 4.64 -4.19
N ILE A 18 -20.04 3.47 -3.61
CA ILE A 18 -18.92 2.61 -4.01
C ILE A 18 -19.09 2.10 -5.45
N LYS A 19 -20.29 1.67 -5.85
CA LYS A 19 -20.56 1.21 -7.23
C LYS A 19 -20.38 2.32 -8.27
N SER A 20 -20.68 3.55 -7.89
CA SER A 20 -20.65 4.71 -8.78
C SER A 20 -19.30 5.42 -8.84
N VAL A 21 -18.29 4.98 -8.06
CA VAL A 21 -16.97 5.62 -8.02
C VAL A 21 -16.35 5.72 -9.42
N GLU A 22 -15.92 6.92 -9.79
CA GLU A 22 -15.17 7.15 -11.02
C GLU A 22 -13.67 6.90 -10.82
N LYS A 23 -12.94 6.61 -11.90
CA LYS A 23 -11.48 6.38 -11.88
C LYS A 23 -10.75 7.52 -11.15
N ASN A 24 -10.93 8.74 -11.64
CA ASN A 24 -10.39 9.97 -11.04
C ASN A 24 -10.75 10.23 -9.56
N SER A 25 -11.67 9.46 -8.97
CA SER A 25 -12.22 9.63 -7.62
C SER A 25 -11.91 8.43 -6.71
N PHE A 26 -11.16 7.44 -7.18
CA PHE A 26 -10.78 6.25 -6.41
C PHE A 26 -10.15 6.60 -5.06
N PHE A 27 -9.29 7.62 -5.02
CA PHE A 27 -8.64 8.04 -3.80
C PHE A 27 -9.62 8.47 -2.70
N ASN A 28 -10.85 8.91 -3.04
CA ASN A 28 -11.86 9.24 -2.02
C ASN A 28 -12.22 8.02 -1.15
N ILE A 29 -12.17 6.81 -1.70
CA ILE A 29 -12.39 5.57 -0.95
C ILE A 29 -11.20 5.30 -0.02
N VAL A 30 -9.98 5.60 -0.47
CA VAL A 30 -8.73 5.39 0.28
C VAL A 30 -8.51 6.44 1.37
N GLU A 31 -8.97 7.67 1.16
CA GLU A 31 -8.71 8.85 1.99
C GLU A 31 -8.98 8.63 3.49
N PRO A 32 -10.08 7.97 3.92
CA PRO A 32 -10.29 7.72 5.35
C PRO A 32 -9.23 6.81 5.96
N MET A 33 -8.77 5.78 5.23
CA MET A 33 -7.68 4.92 5.67
C MET A 33 -6.36 5.71 5.69
N TRP A 34 -6.12 6.51 4.65
CA TRP A 34 -4.94 7.38 4.55
C TRP A 34 -4.81 8.32 5.74
N GLY A 35 -5.92 8.93 6.17
CA GLY A 35 -5.99 9.84 7.31
C GLY A 35 -5.98 9.18 8.70
N THR A 36 -6.09 7.85 8.78
CA THR A 36 -6.29 7.14 10.06
C THR A 36 -5.20 6.12 10.36
N ILE A 37 -4.78 5.34 9.37
CA ILE A 37 -3.84 4.22 9.55
C ILE A 37 -2.40 4.76 9.58
N SER A 38 -1.69 4.53 10.70
CA SER A 38 -0.29 4.94 10.85
C SER A 38 0.65 3.87 10.31
N ILE A 39 1.51 4.25 9.37
CA ILE A 39 2.65 3.42 8.91
C ILE A 39 3.97 3.80 9.60
N TYR A 40 3.99 4.88 10.38
CA TYR A 40 5.22 5.49 10.87
C TYR A 40 5.68 4.94 12.22
N ASP A 41 4.76 4.37 12.99
CA ASP A 41 4.95 4.02 14.40
C ASP A 41 5.13 2.51 14.62
N GLY A 42 5.52 1.78 13.58
CA GLY A 42 5.74 0.33 13.62
C GLY A 42 4.48 -0.52 13.44
N TYR A 43 4.68 -1.84 13.38
CA TYR A 43 3.64 -2.79 12.96
C TYR A 43 2.46 -2.91 13.93
N GLU A 44 2.72 -2.89 15.24
CA GLU A 44 1.64 -2.93 16.22
C GLU A 44 0.72 -1.71 16.09
N LYS A 45 1.30 -0.53 15.87
CA LYS A 45 0.50 0.70 15.69
C LYS A 45 -0.22 0.71 14.35
N TYR A 46 0.39 0.19 13.30
CA TYR A 46 -0.26 -0.06 12.01
C TYR A 46 -1.51 -0.92 12.18
N LEU A 47 -1.38 -2.08 12.82
CA LEU A 47 -2.52 -2.97 13.08
C LEU A 47 -3.58 -2.32 13.99
N GLN A 48 -3.16 -1.63 15.06
CA GLN A 48 -4.07 -0.96 15.99
C GLN A 48 -4.88 0.15 15.30
N SER A 49 -4.22 0.99 14.51
CA SER A 49 -4.87 2.12 13.82
C SER A 49 -5.76 1.66 12.66
N ALA A 50 -5.54 0.46 12.13
CA ALA A 50 -6.39 -0.15 11.10
C ALA A 50 -7.65 -0.84 11.64
N GLN A 51 -7.84 -0.97 12.96
CA GLN A 51 -8.91 -1.79 13.56
C GLN A 51 -10.34 -1.35 13.19
N THR A 52 -10.53 -0.10 12.80
CA THR A 52 -11.85 0.43 12.38
C THR A 52 -12.21 0.08 10.94
N PHE A 53 -11.28 -0.49 10.18
CA PHE A 53 -11.44 -0.84 8.77
C PHE A 53 -11.52 -2.35 8.57
N THR A 54 -12.20 -2.75 7.50
CA THR A 54 -12.20 -4.15 7.05
C THR A 54 -10.80 -4.56 6.59
N LEU A 55 -10.57 -5.87 6.49
CA LEU A 55 -9.31 -6.38 5.95
C LEU A 55 -9.12 -5.93 4.49
N GLU A 56 -10.18 -5.92 3.70
CA GLU A 56 -10.14 -5.46 2.30
C GLU A 56 -9.85 -3.97 2.15
N GLN A 57 -10.38 -3.14 3.06
CA GLN A 57 -9.99 -1.74 3.16
C GLN A 57 -8.49 -1.63 3.50
N ARG A 58 -8.00 -2.38 4.49
CA ARG A 58 -6.57 -2.37 4.84
C ARG A 58 -5.66 -2.83 3.69
N TYR A 59 -6.08 -3.81 2.90
CA TYR A 59 -5.40 -4.23 1.67
C TYR A 59 -5.40 -3.11 0.62
N LEU A 60 -6.53 -2.47 0.39
CA LEU A 60 -6.62 -1.34 -0.53
C LEU A 60 -5.66 -0.21 -0.13
N PHE A 61 -5.58 0.11 1.15
CA PHE A 61 -4.61 1.06 1.71
C PHE A 61 -3.16 0.63 1.45
N ALA A 62 -2.81 -0.63 1.74
CA ALA A 62 -1.46 -1.16 1.56
C ALA A 62 -1.03 -1.17 0.09
N ILE A 63 -1.93 -1.54 -0.82
CA ILE A 63 -1.71 -1.49 -2.28
C ILE A 63 -1.48 -0.05 -2.74
N THR A 64 -2.28 0.90 -2.25
CA THR A 64 -2.16 2.32 -2.63
C THR A 64 -0.81 2.89 -2.17
N TRP A 65 -0.38 2.58 -0.96
CA TRP A 65 0.94 2.97 -0.44
C TRP A 65 2.10 2.33 -1.21
N TYR A 66 1.97 1.05 -1.58
CA TYR A 66 2.98 0.36 -2.39
C TYR A 66 3.18 1.07 -3.73
N PHE A 67 2.10 1.31 -4.48
CA PHE A 67 2.21 2.00 -5.76
C PHE A 67 2.75 3.42 -5.60
N ALA A 68 2.31 4.17 -4.58
CA ALA A 68 2.81 5.51 -4.32
C ALA A 68 4.33 5.55 -4.06
N GLU A 69 4.85 4.66 -3.22
CA GLU A 69 6.28 4.62 -2.90
C GLU A 69 7.14 4.05 -4.01
N VAL A 70 6.74 2.90 -4.57
CA VAL A 70 7.53 2.23 -5.61
C VAL A 70 7.56 3.09 -6.86
N SER A 71 6.46 3.74 -7.25
CA SER A 71 6.48 4.66 -8.39
C SER A 71 7.33 5.90 -8.15
N ASN A 72 7.58 6.28 -6.89
CA ASN A 72 8.39 7.43 -6.53
C ASN A 72 9.90 7.12 -6.41
N GLY A 73 10.27 5.94 -5.90
CA GLY A 73 11.68 5.60 -5.67
C GLY A 73 12.01 4.11 -5.66
N GLY A 74 11.15 3.28 -6.25
CA GLY A 74 11.36 1.84 -6.39
C GLY A 74 11.15 1.03 -5.11
N HIS A 75 11.33 -0.28 -5.23
CA HIS A 75 11.23 -1.23 -4.12
C HIS A 75 12.28 -0.95 -3.03
N HIS A 76 13.46 -0.44 -3.40
CA HIS A 76 14.47 -0.02 -2.42
C HIS A 76 13.89 1.04 -1.47
N GLN A 77 13.30 2.12 -2.02
CA GLN A 77 12.68 3.16 -1.20
C GLN A 77 11.51 2.61 -0.38
N PHE A 78 10.67 1.76 -0.97
CA PHE A 78 9.54 1.15 -0.26
C PHE A 78 9.99 0.42 1.02
N PHE A 79 11.03 -0.42 0.94
CA PHE A 79 11.53 -1.16 2.11
C PHE A 79 12.35 -0.28 3.07
N TYR A 80 13.09 0.70 2.55
CA TYR A 80 13.85 1.65 3.36
C TYR A 80 12.91 2.55 4.18
N ASN A 81 11.81 2.99 3.59
CA ASN A 81 10.86 3.86 4.28
C ASN A 81 10.01 3.10 5.31
N SER A 82 9.27 3.87 6.11
CA SER A 82 8.28 3.32 7.05
C SER A 82 7.21 2.50 6.32
N THR A 83 6.94 2.82 5.05
CA THR A 83 5.95 2.16 4.21
C THR A 83 6.17 0.66 4.08
N GLY A 84 7.43 0.18 4.17
CA GLY A 84 7.72 -1.26 4.17
C GLY A 84 6.96 -2.06 5.24
N VAL A 85 6.40 -1.42 6.28
CA VAL A 85 5.52 -2.08 7.26
C VAL A 85 4.26 -2.71 6.65
N VAL A 86 3.81 -2.26 5.48
CA VAL A 86 2.58 -2.74 4.82
C VAL A 86 2.83 -3.89 3.84
N TRP A 87 4.08 -4.36 3.69
CA TRP A 87 4.48 -5.29 2.62
C TRP A 87 3.62 -6.56 2.54
N GLU A 88 3.30 -7.16 3.68
CA GLU A 88 2.54 -8.41 3.73
C GLU A 88 1.08 -8.19 3.30
N ASP A 89 0.48 -7.08 3.73
CA ASP A 89 -0.87 -6.70 3.33
C ASP A 89 -0.93 -6.26 1.86
N THR A 90 0.13 -5.66 1.31
CA THR A 90 0.24 -5.40 -0.13
C THR A 90 0.24 -6.71 -0.92
N LEU A 91 1.10 -7.66 -0.56
CA LEU A 91 1.23 -8.92 -1.27
C LEU A 91 -0.06 -9.76 -1.19
N ASN A 92 -0.66 -9.83 0.00
CA ASN A 92 -1.94 -10.52 0.19
C ASN A 92 -3.08 -9.78 -0.53
N GLY A 93 -3.08 -8.46 -0.49
CA GLY A 93 -4.04 -7.61 -1.20
C GLY A 93 -4.00 -7.84 -2.71
N PHE A 94 -2.81 -7.87 -3.33
CA PHE A 94 -2.69 -8.17 -4.75
C PHE A 94 -3.30 -9.53 -5.12
N LYS A 95 -3.00 -10.57 -4.35
CA LYS A 95 -3.58 -11.91 -4.55
C LYS A 95 -5.09 -11.88 -4.37
N TYR A 96 -5.57 -11.19 -3.34
CA TYR A 96 -6.99 -11.10 -3.01
C TYR A 96 -7.80 -10.34 -4.07
N PHE A 97 -7.22 -9.29 -4.66
CA PHE A 97 -7.88 -8.46 -5.67
C PHE A 97 -7.70 -9.01 -7.10
N GLY A 98 -7.02 -10.16 -7.25
CA GLY A 98 -6.76 -10.78 -8.55
C GLY A 98 -5.68 -10.09 -9.38
N MET A 99 -4.84 -9.25 -8.75
CA MET A 99 -3.71 -8.55 -9.36
C MET A 99 -2.49 -9.48 -9.46
N ASN A 100 -2.68 -10.64 -10.10
CA ASN A 100 -1.73 -11.75 -10.04
C ASN A 100 -0.34 -11.39 -10.59
N GLU A 101 -0.25 -10.59 -11.65
CA GLU A 101 1.05 -10.19 -12.20
C GLU A 101 1.83 -9.30 -11.23
N TYR A 102 1.15 -8.40 -10.50
CA TYR A 102 1.75 -7.59 -9.44
C TYR A 102 2.12 -8.44 -8.22
N ALA A 103 1.27 -9.40 -7.85
CA ALA A 103 1.58 -10.36 -6.79
C ALA A 103 2.84 -11.17 -7.13
N ASP A 104 2.94 -11.69 -8.35
CA ASP A 104 4.09 -12.49 -8.80
C ASP A 104 5.36 -11.65 -8.89
N ASN A 105 5.27 -10.41 -9.38
CA ASN A 105 6.40 -9.49 -9.42
C ASN A 105 6.89 -9.17 -8.01
N PHE A 106 5.98 -8.81 -7.10
CA PHE A 106 6.35 -8.45 -5.74
C PHE A 106 6.80 -9.66 -4.91
N GLN A 107 6.21 -10.83 -5.12
CA GLN A 107 6.66 -12.08 -4.48
C GLN A 107 8.12 -12.39 -4.83
N LYS A 108 8.56 -12.20 -6.08
CA LYS A 108 9.97 -12.38 -6.46
C LYS A 108 10.89 -11.47 -5.66
N VAL A 109 10.49 -10.22 -5.45
CA VAL A 109 11.26 -9.27 -4.64
C VAL A 109 11.31 -9.72 -3.18
N VAL A 110 10.19 -10.15 -2.62
CA VAL A 110 10.14 -10.71 -1.24
C VAL A 110 11.02 -11.94 -1.12
N ASP A 111 10.99 -12.85 -2.09
CA ASP A 111 11.80 -14.07 -2.12
C ASP A 111 13.30 -13.74 -2.22
N TYR A 112 13.67 -12.76 -3.05
CA TYR A 112 15.05 -12.25 -3.14
C TYR A 112 15.53 -11.68 -1.80
N CYS A 113 14.64 -11.03 -1.06
CA CYS A 113 14.90 -10.53 0.29
C CYS A 113 14.92 -11.63 1.38
N GLY A 114 14.78 -12.91 1.02
CA GLY A 114 14.82 -14.05 1.94
C GLY A 114 13.45 -14.64 2.30
N GLY A 115 12.38 -14.24 1.61
CA GLY A 115 11.03 -14.81 1.71
C GLY A 115 10.18 -14.28 2.86
N THR A 116 10.81 -13.73 3.91
CA THR A 116 10.12 -13.02 4.99
C THR A 116 10.89 -11.75 5.32
N ILE A 117 10.21 -10.61 5.29
CA ILE A 117 10.80 -9.30 5.55
C ILE A 117 10.37 -8.82 6.93
N SER A 118 11.32 -8.32 7.72
CA SER A 118 11.00 -7.79 9.05
C SER A 118 10.11 -6.55 8.97
N PHE A 119 9.17 -6.44 9.90
CA PHE A 119 8.40 -5.22 10.08
C PHE A 119 9.18 -4.12 10.82
N ASP A 120 10.29 -4.47 11.49
CA ASP A 120 11.19 -3.50 12.08
C ASP A 120 12.02 -2.80 10.99
N ARG A 121 12.10 -1.47 11.08
CA ARG A 121 12.74 -0.65 10.04
C ARG A 121 14.26 -0.79 10.04
N GLU A 122 14.88 -0.89 11.21
CA GLU A 122 16.34 -1.04 11.32
C GLU A 122 16.78 -2.42 10.83
N GLU A 123 15.96 -3.46 11.08
CA GLU A 123 16.20 -4.78 10.51
C GLU A 123 16.08 -4.77 8.98
N ARG A 124 15.12 -4.04 8.40
CA ARG A 124 15.05 -3.84 6.94
C ARG A 124 16.24 -3.07 6.40
N TYR A 125 16.75 -2.05 7.10
CA TYR A 125 17.97 -1.36 6.68
C TYR A 125 19.16 -2.30 6.58
N ARG A 126 19.39 -3.12 7.61
CA ARG A 126 20.47 -4.11 7.58
C ARG A 126 20.29 -5.12 6.45
N MET A 127 19.05 -5.55 6.19
CA MET A 127 18.74 -6.41 5.06
C MET A 127 19.15 -5.74 3.73
N LEU A 128 18.78 -4.48 3.52
CA LEU A 128 19.13 -3.73 2.30
C LEU A 128 20.65 -3.51 2.19
N GLU A 129 21.34 -3.20 3.29
CA GLU A 129 22.80 -3.04 3.32
C GLU A 129 23.51 -4.34 2.91
N ILE A 130 23.09 -5.49 3.46
CA ILE A 130 23.67 -6.80 3.16
C ILE A 130 23.42 -7.17 1.69
N LEU A 131 22.18 -7.03 1.20
CA LEU A 131 21.85 -7.32 -0.19
C LEU A 131 22.58 -6.38 -1.16
N GLY A 132 22.79 -5.13 -0.75
CA GLY A 132 23.51 -4.11 -1.49
C GLY A 132 25.03 -4.28 -1.56
N GLU A 133 25.63 -5.24 -0.84
CA GLU A 133 27.07 -5.54 -0.96
C GLU A 133 27.45 -5.98 -2.39
N ASN A 134 26.54 -6.63 -3.10
CA ASN A 134 26.66 -6.87 -4.54
C ASN A 134 25.78 -5.88 -5.32
N GLU A 135 26.22 -4.61 -5.34
CA GLU A 135 25.47 -3.48 -5.90
C GLU A 135 24.92 -3.75 -7.31
N GLU A 136 25.74 -4.27 -8.21
CA GLU A 136 25.33 -4.51 -9.60
C GLU A 136 24.19 -5.54 -9.71
N GLU A 137 24.29 -6.66 -8.99
CA GLU A 137 23.24 -7.70 -9.02
C GLU A 137 21.95 -7.20 -8.36
N PHE A 138 22.08 -6.57 -7.19
CA PHE A 138 20.94 -6.12 -6.41
C PHE A 138 20.13 -5.04 -7.11
N TYR A 139 20.77 -3.97 -7.57
CA TYR A 139 20.06 -2.88 -8.25
C TYR A 139 19.54 -3.30 -9.61
N LYS A 140 20.25 -4.16 -10.36
CA LYS A 140 19.71 -4.71 -11.60
C LYS A 140 18.43 -5.51 -11.37
N PHE A 141 18.40 -6.35 -10.33
CA PHE A 141 17.21 -7.12 -9.98
C PHE A 141 16.03 -6.20 -9.59
N LEU A 142 16.29 -5.20 -8.73
CA LEU A 142 15.25 -4.25 -8.33
C LEU A 142 14.76 -3.41 -9.51
N ASP A 143 15.65 -2.93 -10.38
CA ASP A 143 15.30 -2.17 -11.57
C ASP A 143 14.34 -2.95 -12.48
N GLU A 144 14.55 -4.24 -12.68
CA GLU A 144 13.65 -5.09 -13.47
C GLU A 144 12.25 -5.15 -12.84
N ALA A 145 12.17 -5.30 -11.51
CA ALA A 145 10.90 -5.32 -10.77
C ALA A 145 10.22 -3.95 -10.71
N ASP A 146 10.98 -2.88 -10.57
CA ASP A 146 10.53 -1.49 -10.54
C ASP A 146 9.98 -1.07 -11.91
N ASN A 147 10.67 -1.41 -12.99
CA ASN A 147 10.23 -1.14 -14.36
C ASN A 147 8.88 -1.79 -14.71
N PHE A 148 8.54 -2.91 -14.07
CA PHE A 148 7.21 -3.49 -14.18
C PHE A 148 6.15 -2.59 -13.52
N VAL A 149 6.44 -2.08 -12.32
CA VAL A 149 5.52 -1.22 -11.55
C VAL A 149 5.40 0.18 -12.16
N PHE A 150 6.46 0.75 -12.71
CA PHE A 150 6.44 2.07 -13.38
C PHE A 150 5.47 2.16 -14.57
N LYS A 151 5.04 1.02 -15.11
CA LYS A 151 4.03 0.94 -16.17
C LYS A 151 2.59 0.96 -15.64
N TYR A 152 2.40 0.99 -14.32
CA TYR A 152 1.08 1.08 -13.71
C TYR A 152 0.46 2.46 -13.99
N GLU A 153 -0.63 2.48 -14.75
CA GLU A 153 -1.38 3.71 -15.11
C GLU A 153 -2.65 3.90 -14.26
N GLY A 154 -2.76 3.18 -13.14
CA GLY A 154 -3.88 3.31 -12.21
C GLY A 154 -5.06 2.36 -12.49
N GLU A 155 -5.46 1.68 -11.40
CA GLU A 155 -6.85 1.49 -10.94
C GLU A 155 -7.80 0.55 -11.69
N GLU A 156 -7.44 -0.03 -12.84
CA GLU A 156 -8.40 -0.92 -13.53
C GLU A 156 -8.75 -2.15 -12.69
N SER A 157 -7.78 -2.79 -12.05
CA SER A 157 -8.01 -3.98 -11.21
C SER A 157 -8.70 -3.65 -9.89
N GLU A 158 -8.23 -2.61 -9.20
CA GLU A 158 -8.72 -2.23 -7.87
C GLU A 158 -10.14 -1.70 -7.95
N ILE A 159 -10.44 -0.81 -8.90
CA ILE A 159 -11.80 -0.31 -9.11
C ILE A 159 -12.73 -1.43 -9.54
N THR A 160 -12.28 -2.33 -10.43
CA THR A 160 -13.09 -3.47 -10.85
C THR A 160 -13.44 -4.33 -9.63
N TYR A 161 -12.47 -4.63 -8.78
CA TYR A 161 -12.71 -5.39 -7.55
C TYR A 161 -13.67 -4.65 -6.60
N ILE A 162 -13.41 -3.38 -6.30
CA ILE A 162 -14.23 -2.54 -5.41
C ILE A 162 -15.69 -2.48 -5.89
N LYS A 163 -15.92 -2.27 -7.20
CA LYS A 163 -17.28 -2.20 -7.77
C LYS A 163 -18.01 -3.53 -7.77
N ASN A 164 -17.29 -4.64 -7.85
CA ASN A 164 -17.85 -5.99 -7.75
C ASN A 164 -18.08 -6.44 -6.30
N HIS A 165 -17.44 -5.79 -5.33
CA HIS A 165 -17.56 -6.08 -3.90
C HIS A 165 -17.83 -4.83 -3.04
N PRO A 166 -18.82 -4.00 -3.39
CA PRO A 166 -18.99 -2.68 -2.80
C PRO A 166 -19.32 -2.72 -1.30
N GLU A 167 -19.97 -3.79 -0.83
CA GLU A 167 -20.28 -4.04 0.57
C GLU A 167 -19.04 -4.11 1.46
N LYS A 168 -17.86 -4.39 0.90
CA LYS A 168 -16.59 -4.49 1.63
C LYS A 168 -15.91 -3.13 1.86
N PHE A 169 -16.36 -2.11 1.14
CA PHE A 169 -15.76 -0.78 1.13
C PHE A 169 -16.68 0.33 1.65
N VAL A 170 -17.87 -0.03 2.15
CA VAL A 170 -18.71 0.92 2.90
C VAL A 170 -17.98 1.41 4.14
N PHE A 171 -18.18 2.68 4.48
CA PHE A 171 -17.55 3.30 5.63
C PHE A 171 -18.41 4.46 6.12
N GLU A 172 -18.46 4.66 7.44
CA GLU A 172 -19.09 5.82 8.04
C GLU A 172 -18.27 6.24 9.25
N GLY A 173 -17.74 7.46 9.23
CA GLY A 173 -16.89 7.92 10.30
C GLY A 173 -16.15 9.21 10.01
N GLU A 174 -15.40 9.64 11.02
CA GLU A 174 -14.54 10.81 10.98
C GLU A 174 -13.08 10.40 10.84
N TYR A 175 -12.30 11.17 10.09
CA TYR A 175 -10.85 10.98 9.96
C TYR A 175 -10.15 12.34 9.82
N LEU A 176 -8.82 12.34 9.95
CA LEU A 176 -8.00 13.52 9.73
C LEU A 176 -7.66 13.65 8.24
N ALA A 177 -8.25 14.62 7.56
CA ALA A 177 -7.88 14.94 6.18
C ALA A 177 -6.58 15.77 6.16
N TYR A 178 -5.71 15.44 5.22
CA TYR A 178 -4.44 16.14 4.95
C TYR A 178 -4.64 17.43 4.15
#